data_AF-A0A142LLG4-F1
#
_entry.id   AF-A0A142LLG4-F1
#
_cell.length_a   1.000
_cell.length_b   1.000
_cell.length_c   1.000
_cell.angle_alpha   90.00
_cell.angle_beta   90.00
_cell.angle_gamma   90.00
#
_symmetry.space_group_name_H-M   'P 1'
#
loop_
_entity.id
_entity.type
_entity.pdbx_description
1 polymer ?
#
loop_
_entity_poly.entity_id
_entity_poly.type
_entity_poly.pdbx_seq_one_letter_code
_entity_poly.pdbx_strand_id
1 'polypeptide(L)'
;MKRSLLGIFVFIISVFGLAGCASFGGPEQEPMPLEKVVALAKEGKDAAAIIKEIQGSHTIFDVTASQYAKLSRDGVPDAVIDFMQNGQLKMAERQGRREALQDAWFYGRGYWGWGYSTWAPRPYGVWVGSRYHKRNY
;
A
#
# COMPACT_ATOMS: atom_id res chain seq x y z
N MET A 1 -52.26 16.72 -11.48
CA MET A 1 -51.24 17.45 -10.67
C MET A 1 -50.33 16.55 -9.81
N LYS A 2 -50.77 15.40 -9.28
CA LYS A 2 -49.94 14.53 -8.40
C LYS A 2 -48.76 13.81 -9.07
N ARG A 3 -48.82 13.53 -10.38
CA ARG A 3 -47.75 12.85 -11.15
C ARG A 3 -46.51 13.72 -11.40
N SER A 4 -46.67 15.05 -11.41
CA SER A 4 -45.58 16.00 -11.64
C SER A 4 -44.73 16.19 -10.37
N LEU A 5 -45.34 16.11 -9.18
CA LEU A 5 -44.64 16.19 -7.89
C LEU A 5 -43.76 14.95 -7.61
N LEU A 6 -44.18 13.78 -8.08
CA LEU A 6 -43.44 12.51 -7.90
C LEU A 6 -42.15 12.48 -8.74
N GLY A 7 -42.16 13.07 -9.95
CA GLY A 7 -40.97 13.18 -10.81
C GLY A 7 -39.92 14.14 -10.26
N ILE A 8 -40.35 15.25 -9.64
CA ILE A 8 -39.44 16.24 -9.01
C ILE A 8 -38.73 15.61 -7.81
N PHE A 9 -39.43 14.80 -7.01
CA PHE A 9 -38.84 14.13 -5.84
C PHE A 9 -37.74 13.13 -6.22
N VAL A 10 -37.96 12.34 -7.28
CA VAL A 10 -36.96 11.38 -7.80
C VAL A 10 -35.74 12.11 -8.37
N PHE A 11 -35.94 13.26 -9.03
CA PHE A 11 -34.86 14.06 -9.56
C PHE A 11 -33.99 14.68 -8.45
N ILE A 12 -34.61 15.18 -7.37
CA ILE A 12 -33.91 15.73 -6.21
C ILE A 12 -33.08 14.64 -5.50
N ILE A 13 -33.62 13.44 -5.31
CA ILE A 13 -32.90 12.31 -4.70
C ILE A 13 -31.71 11.89 -5.57
N SER A 14 -31.87 11.88 -6.90
CA SER A 14 -30.79 11.57 -7.84
C SER A 14 -29.63 12.58 -7.75
N VAL A 15 -29.95 13.88 -7.72
CA VAL A 15 -28.94 14.95 -7.61
C VAL A 15 -28.21 14.89 -6.27
N PHE A 16 -28.91 14.62 -5.16
CA PHE A 16 -28.27 14.45 -3.85
C PHE A 16 -27.41 13.18 -3.75
N GLY A 17 -27.80 12.09 -4.40
CA GLY A 17 -27.01 10.86 -4.47
C GLY A 17 -25.68 11.04 -5.20
N LEU A 18 -25.66 11.88 -6.24
CA LEU A 18 -24.45 12.14 -7.05
C LEU A 18 -23.49 13.14 -6.37
N ALA A 19 -24.01 14.10 -5.59
CA ALA A 19 -23.19 15.09 -4.88
C ALA A 19 -22.39 14.49 -3.70
N GLY A 20 -22.83 13.35 -3.15
CA GLY A 20 -22.16 12.69 -2.01
C GLY A 20 -20.81 12.05 -2.36
N CYS A 21 -20.59 11.65 -3.61
CA CYS A 21 -19.36 10.95 -4.01
C CYS A 21 -18.16 11.90 -4.17
N ALA A 22 -18.38 13.18 -4.47
CA ALA A 22 -17.29 14.15 -4.68
C ALA A 22 -16.80 14.81 -3.38
N SER A 23 -17.62 14.82 -2.34
CA SER A 23 -17.28 15.45 -1.04
C SER A 23 -16.45 14.55 -0.12
N PHE A 24 -16.12 13.33 -0.54
CA PHE A 24 -15.35 12.36 0.24
C PHE A 24 -13.85 12.32 -0.15
N GLY A 25 -13.33 13.43 -0.65
CA GLY A 25 -11.88 13.67 -0.75
C GLY A 25 -11.40 14.27 0.56
N GLY A 26 -10.81 13.47 1.44
CA GLY A 26 -10.10 13.98 2.61
C GLY A 26 -8.95 14.91 2.20
N PRO A 27 -8.38 15.69 3.13
CA PRO A 27 -7.21 16.52 2.83
C PRO A 27 -6.08 15.65 2.28
N GLU A 28 -5.56 15.99 1.10
CA GLU A 28 -4.36 15.40 0.53
C GLU A 28 -3.22 15.58 1.54
N GLN A 29 -2.70 14.48 2.09
CA GLN A 29 -1.61 14.56 3.05
C GLN A 29 -0.31 14.77 2.29
N GLU A 30 0.46 15.79 2.69
CA GLU A 30 1.76 16.03 2.10
C GLU A 30 2.69 14.83 2.37
N PRO A 31 3.30 14.24 1.31
CA PRO A 31 4.20 13.12 1.48
C PRO A 31 5.44 13.57 2.24
N MET A 32 5.89 12.75 3.20
CA MET A 32 7.09 13.04 3.96
C MET A 32 8.33 12.72 3.12
N PRO A 33 9.20 13.72 2.81
CA PRO A 33 10.43 13.46 2.09
C PRO A 33 11.45 12.76 2.99
N LEU A 34 12.37 12.02 2.40
CA LEU A 34 13.38 11.24 3.14
C LEU A 34 14.29 12.14 3.98
N GLU A 35 14.59 13.33 3.45
CA GLU A 35 15.40 14.37 4.10
C GLU A 35 14.76 14.84 5.40
N LYS A 36 13.42 14.87 5.46
CA LYS A 36 12.70 15.21 6.69
C LYS A 36 12.91 14.15 7.75
N VAL A 37 12.89 12.86 7.41
CA VAL A 37 13.19 11.78 8.37
C VAL A 37 14.58 11.96 8.99
N VAL A 38 15.58 12.29 8.15
CA VAL A 38 16.95 12.56 8.61
C VAL A 38 17.01 13.82 9.49
N ALA A 39 16.31 14.88 9.13
CA ALA A 39 16.24 16.10 9.93
C ALA A 39 15.67 15.83 11.32
N LEU A 40 14.54 15.10 11.39
CA LEU A 40 13.91 14.73 12.66
C LEU A 40 14.81 13.86 13.55
N ALA A 41 15.57 12.95 12.95
CA ALA A 41 16.56 12.15 13.67
C ALA A 41 17.70 13.01 14.22
N LYS A 42 18.20 13.97 13.42
CA LYS A 42 19.25 14.91 13.84
C LYS A 42 18.78 15.90 14.91
N GLU A 43 17.50 16.26 14.91
CA GLU A 43 16.85 17.04 15.98
C GLU A 43 16.74 16.24 17.30
N GLY A 44 17.06 14.94 17.29
CA GLY A 44 16.99 14.09 18.47
C GLY A 44 15.58 13.67 18.83
N LYS A 45 14.62 13.70 17.88
CA LYS A 45 13.29 13.15 18.13
C LYS A 45 13.39 11.64 18.38
N ASP A 46 12.57 11.17 19.31
CA ASP A 46 12.46 9.74 19.59
C ASP A 46 11.93 8.96 18.37
N ALA A 47 12.36 7.70 18.25
CA ALA A 47 12.00 6.82 17.15
C ALA A 47 10.47 6.67 17.02
N ALA A 48 9.73 6.56 18.13
CA ALA A 48 8.28 6.43 18.10
C ALA A 48 7.60 7.69 17.57
N ALA A 49 8.16 8.87 17.85
CA ALA A 49 7.65 10.14 17.32
C ALA A 49 7.85 10.24 15.80
N ILE A 50 9.03 9.86 15.31
CA ILE A 50 9.33 9.84 13.87
C ILE A 50 8.40 8.85 13.15
N ILE A 51 8.22 7.64 13.69
CA ILE A 51 7.31 6.63 13.13
C ILE A 51 5.88 7.16 13.07
N LYS A 52 5.40 7.82 14.13
CA LYS A 52 4.05 8.42 14.15
C LYS A 52 3.90 9.49 13.07
N GLU A 53 4.94 10.26 12.82
CA GLU A 53 4.95 11.30 11.78
C GLU A 53 4.90 10.67 10.37
N ILE A 54 5.65 9.58 10.13
CA ILE A 54 5.58 8.79 8.87
C ILE A 54 4.19 8.16 8.68
N GLN A 55 3.60 7.62 9.75
CA GLN A 55 2.25 7.05 9.71
C GLN A 55 1.19 8.12 9.38
N GLY A 56 1.34 9.30 9.96
CA GLY A 56 0.46 10.44 9.77
C GLY A 56 0.56 11.09 8.39
N SER A 57 1.65 10.87 7.65
CA SER A 57 1.80 11.34 6.27
C SER A 57 1.45 10.26 5.22
N HIS A 58 1.02 9.08 5.67
CA HIS A 58 0.73 7.90 4.83
C HIS A 58 1.82 7.58 3.79
N THR A 59 3.07 7.92 4.09
CA THR A 59 4.17 7.80 3.13
C THR A 59 4.83 6.42 3.24
N ILE A 60 5.10 5.80 2.09
CA ILE A 60 5.90 4.59 2.00
C ILE A 60 7.13 4.90 1.14
N PHE A 61 8.30 4.56 1.66
CA PHE A 61 9.57 4.83 1.00
C PHE A 61 9.98 3.62 0.16
N ASP A 62 10.17 3.84 -1.14
CA ASP A 62 10.80 2.87 -2.04
C ASP A 62 12.27 3.26 -2.20
N VAL A 63 13.10 2.80 -1.27
CA VAL A 63 14.53 3.14 -1.21
C VAL A 63 15.38 1.89 -1.32
N THR A 64 16.61 2.05 -1.77
CA THR A 64 17.56 0.94 -1.96
C THR A 64 18.21 0.54 -0.64
N ALA A 65 18.76 -0.67 -0.59
CA ALA A 65 19.53 -1.14 0.57
C ALA A 65 20.72 -0.21 0.92
N SER A 66 21.38 0.37 -0.09
CA SER A 66 22.48 1.31 0.13
C SER A 66 22.00 2.64 0.72
N GLN A 67 20.77 3.08 0.40
CA GLN A 67 20.15 4.25 1.03
C GLN A 67 19.79 3.97 2.49
N TYR A 68 19.27 2.79 2.84
CA TYR A 68 19.06 2.42 4.25
C TYR A 68 20.36 2.42 5.06
N ALA A 69 21.45 1.90 4.49
CA ALA A 69 22.77 1.96 5.12
C ALA A 69 23.24 3.40 5.33
N LYS A 70 22.92 4.31 4.40
CA LYS A 70 23.20 5.74 4.56
C LYS A 70 22.36 6.38 5.67
N LEU A 71 21.07 6.07 5.77
CA LEU A 71 20.19 6.57 6.84
C LEU A 71 20.71 6.18 8.24
N SER A 72 21.15 4.93 8.40
CA SER A 72 21.76 4.46 9.64
C SER A 72 23.02 5.27 9.99
N ARG A 73 23.91 5.51 9.00
CA ARG A 73 25.10 6.38 9.18
C ARG A 73 24.75 7.83 9.48
N ASP A 74 23.64 8.32 8.94
CA ASP A 74 23.14 9.68 9.15
C ASP A 74 22.45 9.85 10.52
N GLY A 75 22.40 8.79 11.34
CA GLY A 75 21.89 8.81 12.71
C GLY A 75 20.40 8.51 12.84
N VAL A 76 19.76 7.99 11.79
CA VAL A 76 18.36 7.56 11.87
C VAL A 76 18.27 6.31 12.76
N PRO A 77 17.40 6.27 13.77
CA PRO A 77 17.27 5.11 14.65
C PRO A 77 16.88 3.84 13.87
N ASP A 78 17.47 2.70 14.23
CA ASP A 78 17.20 1.40 13.58
C ASP A 78 15.71 1.04 13.57
N ALA A 79 14.98 1.35 14.66
CA ALA A 79 13.54 1.12 14.73
C ALA A 79 12.74 1.88 13.64
N VAL A 80 13.20 3.08 13.24
CA VAL A 80 12.59 3.84 12.14
C VAL A 80 12.91 3.18 10.80
N ILE A 81 14.16 2.74 10.62
CA ILE A 81 14.60 2.03 9.41
C ILE A 81 13.82 0.72 9.23
N ASP A 82 13.69 -0.07 10.29
CA ASP A 82 12.91 -1.31 10.31
C ASP A 82 11.44 -1.05 9.98
N PHE A 83 10.87 0.03 10.51
CA PHE A 83 9.51 0.43 10.18
C PHE A 83 9.35 0.75 8.69
N MET A 84 10.28 1.52 8.12
CA MET A 84 10.28 1.86 6.69
C MET A 84 10.44 0.62 5.80
N GLN A 85 11.35 -0.30 6.14
CA GLN A 85 11.58 -1.55 5.40
C GLN A 85 10.34 -2.44 5.41
N ASN A 86 9.70 -2.59 6.57
CA ASN A 86 8.44 -3.33 6.69
C ASN A 86 7.33 -2.70 5.84
N GLY A 87 7.30 -1.37 5.71
CA GLY A 87 6.38 -0.66 4.82
C GLY A 87 6.59 -1.02 3.34
N GLN A 88 7.85 -1.02 2.89
CA GLN A 88 8.23 -1.37 1.51
C GLN A 88 7.89 -2.83 1.19
N LEU A 89 8.20 -3.78 2.09
CA LEU A 89 7.85 -5.19 1.94
C LEU A 89 6.33 -5.39 1.79
N LYS A 90 5.53 -4.76 2.63
CA LYS A 90 4.05 -4.81 2.54
C LYS A 90 3.53 -4.19 1.25
N MET A 91 4.21 -3.19 0.68
CA MET A 91 3.86 -2.66 -0.64
C MET A 91 4.14 -3.69 -1.73
N ALA A 92 5.33 -4.28 -1.75
CA ALA A 92 5.71 -5.31 -2.71
C ALA A 92 4.78 -6.53 -2.66
N GLU A 93 4.41 -7.01 -1.47
CA GLU A 93 3.46 -8.11 -1.28
C GLU A 93 2.06 -7.78 -1.84
N ARG A 94 1.57 -6.56 -1.57
CA ARG A 94 0.27 -6.11 -2.07
C ARG A 94 0.28 -6.00 -3.59
N GLN A 95 1.38 -5.53 -4.17
CA GLN A 95 1.56 -5.44 -5.61
C GLN A 95 1.61 -6.83 -6.25
N GLY A 96 2.45 -7.74 -5.73
CA GLY A 96 2.53 -9.11 -6.24
C GLY A 96 1.20 -9.86 -6.14
N ARG A 97 0.39 -9.61 -5.11
CA ARG A 97 -0.98 -10.17 -5.03
C ARG A 97 -1.91 -9.61 -6.10
N ARG A 98 -1.80 -8.31 -6.43
CA ARG A 98 -2.61 -7.71 -7.50
C ARG A 98 -2.24 -8.28 -8.86
N GLU A 99 -0.94 -8.40 -9.13
CA GLU A 99 -0.42 -9.02 -10.36
C GLU A 99 -0.87 -10.48 -10.47
N ALA A 100 -0.75 -11.27 -9.41
CA ALA A 100 -1.22 -12.65 -9.39
C ALA A 100 -2.74 -12.78 -9.65
N LEU A 101 -3.55 -11.86 -9.11
CA LEU A 101 -4.99 -11.82 -9.38
C LEU A 101 -5.30 -11.41 -10.83
N GLN A 102 -4.55 -10.44 -11.36
CA GLN A 102 -4.70 -9.97 -12.73
C GLN A 102 -4.32 -11.08 -13.72
N ASP A 103 -3.20 -11.76 -13.49
CA ASP A 103 -2.79 -12.94 -14.25
C ASP A 103 -3.83 -14.06 -14.14
N ALA A 104 -4.35 -14.36 -12.95
CA ALA A 104 -5.42 -15.35 -12.79
C ALA A 104 -6.71 -14.97 -13.56
N TRP A 105 -7.03 -13.67 -13.65
CA TRP A 105 -8.17 -13.17 -14.40
C TRP A 105 -7.98 -13.34 -15.91
N PHE A 106 -6.79 -13.05 -16.43
CA PHE A 106 -6.45 -13.23 -17.85
C PHE A 106 -6.24 -14.70 -18.25
N TYR A 107 -5.78 -15.56 -17.33
CA TYR A 107 -5.37 -16.94 -17.64
C TYR A 107 -6.26 -18.06 -17.09
N GLY A 108 -7.32 -17.81 -16.30
CA GLY A 108 -8.00 -18.96 -15.69
C GLY A 108 -9.32 -18.79 -14.94
N ARG A 109 -10.13 -17.77 -15.19
CA ARG A 109 -11.50 -17.73 -14.60
C ARG A 109 -12.55 -17.15 -15.54
N GLY A 110 -12.55 -17.60 -16.79
CA GLY A 110 -13.70 -17.46 -17.68
C GLY A 110 -14.89 -18.25 -17.15
N TYR A 111 -16.10 -17.73 -17.42
CA TYR A 111 -17.44 -18.16 -16.99
C TYR A 111 -17.80 -19.66 -17.21
N TRP A 112 -16.90 -20.48 -17.75
CA TRP A 112 -17.09 -21.87 -18.14
C TRP A 112 -15.92 -22.78 -17.73
N GLY A 113 -15.42 -22.65 -16.50
CA GLY A 113 -14.86 -23.75 -15.69
C GLY A 113 -13.61 -24.50 -16.17
N TRP A 114 -13.03 -24.18 -17.33
CA TRP A 114 -11.89 -24.92 -17.89
C TRP A 114 -10.75 -23.97 -18.27
N GLY A 115 -10.15 -23.34 -17.27
CA GLY A 115 -8.90 -22.61 -17.41
C GLY A 115 -7.73 -23.54 -17.08
N TYR A 116 -7.09 -24.13 -18.08
CA TYR A 116 -5.76 -24.72 -17.91
C TYR A 116 -4.75 -23.59 -17.70
N SER A 117 -4.53 -23.17 -16.45
CA SER A 117 -3.40 -22.32 -16.09
C SER A 117 -2.32 -23.16 -15.40
N THR A 118 -1.39 -23.69 -16.19
CA THR A 118 -0.12 -24.24 -15.68
C THR A 118 0.84 -23.12 -15.27
N TRP A 119 0.36 -22.14 -14.51
CA TRP A 119 1.23 -21.22 -13.77
C TRP A 119 1.33 -21.76 -12.34
N ALA A 120 2.04 -22.88 -12.20
CA ALA A 120 2.50 -23.34 -10.90
C ALA A 120 3.68 -22.42 -10.53
N PRO A 121 3.58 -21.60 -9.46
CA PRO A 121 4.72 -20.81 -9.04
C PRO A 121 5.90 -21.76 -8.81
N ARG A 122 7.03 -21.52 -9.47
CA ARG A 122 8.24 -22.33 -9.26
C ARG A 122 8.57 -22.30 -7.77
N PRO A 123 8.74 -23.45 -7.10
CA PRO A 123 8.98 -23.47 -5.67
C PRO A 123 10.36 -22.86 -5.41
N TYR A 124 10.39 -21.59 -5.01
CA TYR A 124 11.60 -20.93 -4.56
C TYR A 124 11.91 -21.42 -3.14
N GLY A 125 13.13 -21.88 -2.95
CA GLY A 125 13.67 -22.11 -1.61
C GLY A 125 14.17 -20.79 -1.03
N VAL A 126 13.75 -20.48 0.20
CA VAL A 126 14.19 -19.29 0.92
C VAL A 126 14.97 -19.72 2.15
N TRP A 127 16.14 -19.13 2.34
CA TRP A 127 16.89 -19.25 3.58
C TRP A 127 16.39 -18.22 4.59
N VAL A 128 15.98 -18.68 5.77
CA VAL A 128 15.58 -17.82 6.90
C VAL A 128 16.53 -18.14 8.06
N GLY A 129 17.51 -17.25 8.27
CA GLY A 129 18.66 -17.55 9.12
C GLY A 129 19.46 -18.73 8.55
N SER A 130 19.77 -19.72 9.39
CA SER A 130 20.49 -20.95 8.99
C SER A 130 19.57 -22.09 8.53
N ARG A 131 18.27 -21.86 8.33
CA ARG A 131 17.29 -22.88 7.93
C ARG A 131 16.74 -22.63 6.52
N TYR A 132 16.74 -23.69 5.71
CA TYR A 132 16.17 -23.69 4.37
C TYR A 132 14.69 -24.03 4.42
N HIS A 133 13.85 -23.17 3.84
CA HIS A 133 12.42 -23.38 3.70
C HIS A 133 12.06 -23.52 2.22
N LYS A 134 11.46 -24.65 1.85
CA LYS A 134 10.86 -24.84 0.53
C LYS A 134 9.36 -24.64 0.65
N ARG A 135 8.82 -23.59 0.04
CA ARG A 135 7.37 -23.37 0.01
C ARG A 135 6.81 -24.02 -1.25
N ASN A 136 6.11 -25.13 -1.06
CA ASN A 136 5.27 -25.72 -2.10
C ASN A 136 3.95 -24.94 -2.06
N TYR A 137 3.64 -24.18 -3.12
CA TYR A 137 2.37 -23.49 -3.29
C TYR A 137 1.38 -24.39 -4.03
#